data_AF-A0A2D8GEG2-F1
#
_entry.id   AF-A0A2D8GEG2-F1
#
_cell.length_a   1.000
_cell.length_b   1.000
_cell.length_c   1.000
_cell.angle_alpha   90.00
_cell.angle_beta   90.00
_cell.angle_gamma   90.00
#
_symmetry.space_group_name_H-M   'P 1'
#
loop_
_entity.id
_entity.type
_entity.pdbx_description
1 polymer ?
#
loop_
_entity_poly.entity_id
_entity_poly.type
_entity_poly.pdbx_seq_one_letter_code
_entity_poly.pdbx_strand_id
1 'polypeptide(L)'
;MQPAFADLSLCEIGGSLERVESGGFIDRAEPDRQWFAAKLPPCVAVQVLREVNLKGLPEEVVSASVRPDLELGVTVVGVGIDAPCMANALDTLAADIGGALAVAELCASISIA
;
A
#
# COMPACT_ATOMS: atom_id res chain seq x y z
N MET A 1 -12.89 11.06 -27.37
CA MET A 1 -12.20 11.96 -26.43
C MET A 1 -11.78 11.10 -25.25
N GLN A 2 -10.54 10.58 -25.26
CA GLN A 2 -9.94 9.89 -24.12
C GLN A 2 -9.38 10.96 -23.16
N PRO A 3 -9.55 10.85 -21.84
CA PRO A 3 -8.88 11.75 -20.94
C PRO A 3 -7.38 11.43 -20.94
N ALA A 4 -6.57 12.49 -21.01
CA ALA A 4 -5.11 12.39 -20.92
C ALA A 4 -4.73 11.79 -19.57
N PHE A 5 -4.22 10.56 -19.59
CA PHE A 5 -3.46 10.03 -18.46
C PHE A 5 -2.20 10.88 -18.38
N ALA A 6 -2.10 11.69 -17.34
CA ALA A 6 -0.88 12.43 -17.05
C ALA A 6 0.26 11.42 -16.92
N ASP A 7 1.28 11.62 -17.74
CA ASP A 7 2.56 10.92 -17.77
C ASP A 7 3.18 10.96 -16.36
N LEU A 8 2.93 9.91 -15.57
CA LEU A 8 3.69 9.66 -14.36
C LEU A 8 4.92 8.89 -14.81
N SER A 9 6.02 9.64 -14.99
CA SER A 9 7.34 9.12 -15.29
C SER A 9 7.59 7.85 -14.48
N LEU A 10 7.91 6.78 -15.20
CA LEU A 10 8.32 5.50 -14.65
C LEU A 10 9.51 5.74 -13.71
N CYS A 11 9.24 5.90 -12.42
CA CYS A 11 10.29 5.86 -11.41
C CYS A 11 10.68 4.38 -11.31
N GLU A 12 11.86 4.02 -11.80
CA GLU A 12 12.42 2.69 -11.56
C GLU A 12 12.49 2.49 -10.04
N ILE A 13 11.63 1.63 -9.50
CA ILE A 13 11.61 1.29 -8.08
C ILE A 13 12.81 0.38 -7.81
N GLY A 14 13.98 1.00 -7.67
CA GLY A 14 15.24 0.37 -7.24
C GLY A 14 15.31 0.30 -5.71
N GLY A 15 14.44 -0.51 -5.09
CA GLY A 15 14.45 -0.77 -3.65
C GLY A 15 15.33 -1.97 -3.28
N SER A 16 16.02 -1.91 -2.13
CA SER A 16 16.83 -3.03 -1.61
C SER A 16 15.94 -4.15 -1.05
N LEU A 17 16.19 -5.39 -1.50
CA LEU A 17 15.47 -6.61 -1.13
C LEU A 17 15.86 -7.19 0.25
N GLU A 18 16.73 -6.52 1.01
CA GLU A 18 17.42 -7.14 2.14
C GLU A 18 16.55 -7.36 3.39
N ARG A 19 15.30 -6.89 3.42
CA ARG A 19 14.37 -7.12 4.55
C ARG A 19 12.94 -7.38 4.09
N VAL A 20 12.73 -8.48 3.38
CA VAL A 20 11.39 -9.02 3.12
C VAL A 20 10.96 -9.88 4.31
N GLU A 21 10.50 -9.25 5.39
CA GLU A 21 9.67 -9.93 6.38
C GLU A 21 8.26 -9.36 6.19
N SER A 22 7.29 -10.22 5.82
CA SER A 22 5.87 -9.88 5.65
C SER A 22 5.42 -9.18 4.34
N GLY A 23 6.19 -9.24 3.26
CA GLY A 23 5.68 -8.88 1.91
C GLY A 23 5.55 -7.38 1.62
N GLY A 24 6.15 -6.53 2.45
CA GLY A 24 6.25 -5.09 2.20
C GLY A 24 7.58 -4.70 1.54
N PHE A 25 7.56 -3.65 0.72
CA PHE A 25 8.76 -2.95 0.21
C PHE A 25 8.88 -1.58 0.87
N ILE A 26 10.08 -1.21 1.29
CA ILE A 26 10.38 0.13 1.80
C ILE A 26 11.28 0.82 0.77
N ASP A 27 10.80 1.92 0.19
CA ASP A 27 11.63 2.77 -0.65
C ASP A 27 12.37 3.78 0.22
N ARG A 28 13.71 3.80 0.16
CA ARG A 28 14.53 4.76 0.94
C ARG A 28 14.69 6.12 0.25
N ALA A 29 14.28 6.25 -1.01
CA ALA A 29 14.18 7.56 -1.68
C ALA A 29 12.97 8.36 -1.15
N GLU A 30 11.93 7.65 -0.71
CA GLU A 30 10.77 8.19 0.02
C GLU A 30 10.70 7.52 1.41
N PRO A 31 11.61 7.86 2.34
CA PRO A 31 11.83 7.13 3.59
C PRO A 31 10.59 7.02 4.50
N ASP A 32 9.56 7.83 4.25
CA ASP A 32 8.31 7.86 4.99
C ASP A 32 7.18 7.05 4.30
N ARG A 33 7.53 6.09 3.42
CA ARG A 33 6.56 5.20 2.76
C ARG A 33 6.88 3.71 2.85
N GLN A 34 5.83 2.91 2.98
CA GLN A 34 5.83 1.47 2.80
C GLN A 34 4.90 1.04 1.67
N TRP A 35 5.24 -0.04 1.00
CA TRP A 35 4.55 -0.54 -0.19
C TRP A 35 4.16 -2.00 -0.03
N PHE A 36 3.03 -2.39 -0.61
CA PHE A 36 2.51 -3.74 -0.63
C PHE A 36 2.10 -4.13 -2.05
N ALA A 37 2.27 -5.40 -2.39
CA ALA A 37 1.65 -6.00 -3.56
C ALA A 37 0.50 -6.89 -3.12
N ALA A 38 -0.71 -6.59 -3.57
CA ALA A 38 -1.91 -7.35 -3.24
C ALA A 38 -2.52 -8.02 -4.50
N LYS A 39 -3.05 -9.23 -4.38
CA LYS A 39 -3.86 -9.91 -5.40
C LYS A 39 -5.32 -9.43 -5.44
N LEU A 40 -5.66 -8.46 -4.60
CA LEU A 40 -6.98 -7.82 -4.59
C LEU A 40 -7.20 -6.92 -5.82
N PRO A 41 -8.45 -6.81 -6.31
CA PRO A 41 -8.83 -5.73 -7.21
C PRO A 41 -8.60 -4.35 -6.55
N PRO A 42 -8.22 -3.30 -7.31
CA PRO A 42 -7.95 -1.98 -6.74
C PRO A 42 -9.09 -1.40 -5.90
N CYS A 43 -10.34 -1.64 -6.29
CA CYS A 43 -11.50 -1.18 -5.53
C CYS A 43 -11.60 -1.82 -4.14
N VAL A 44 -11.24 -3.11 -4.02
CA VAL A 44 -11.23 -3.83 -2.75
C VAL A 44 -10.05 -3.36 -1.87
N ALA A 45 -8.88 -3.15 -2.47
CA ALA A 45 -7.74 -2.57 -1.74
C ALA A 45 -8.06 -1.18 -1.16
N VAL A 46 -8.79 -0.32 -1.90
CA VAL A 46 -9.27 0.97 -1.39
C VAL A 46 -10.26 0.80 -0.23
N GLN A 47 -11.16 -0.19 -0.28
CA GLN A 47 -12.08 -0.47 0.83
C GLN A 47 -11.32 -0.91 2.09
N VAL A 48 -10.36 -1.82 1.94
CA VAL A 48 -9.50 -2.26 3.06
C VAL A 48 -8.81 -1.06 3.71
N LEU A 49 -8.21 -0.16 2.92
CA LEU A 49 -7.53 1.03 3.47
C LEU A 49 -8.47 1.97 4.23
N ARG A 50 -9.75 2.06 3.84
CA ARG A 50 -10.75 2.89 4.53
C ARG A 50 -11.21 2.30 5.87
N GLU A 51 -11.06 1.00 6.04
CA GLU A 51 -11.51 0.27 7.24
C GLU A 51 -10.38 0.08 8.26
N VAL A 52 -9.13 0.31 7.85
CA VAL A 52 -7.98 0.22 8.75
C VAL A 52 -8.07 1.30 9.83
N ASN A 53 -7.92 0.86 11.08
CA ASN A 53 -7.90 1.76 12.23
C ASN A 53 -6.59 2.54 12.26
N LEU A 54 -6.68 3.86 12.16
CA LEU A 54 -5.54 4.77 12.20
C LEU A 54 -4.89 4.90 13.58
N LYS A 55 -5.40 4.22 14.62
CA LYS A 55 -4.83 4.18 15.98
C LYS A 55 -4.56 5.56 16.58
N GLY A 56 -5.42 6.53 16.27
CA GLY A 56 -5.30 7.91 16.74
C GLY A 56 -4.40 8.80 15.89
N LEU A 57 -3.87 8.32 14.76
CA LEU A 57 -3.26 9.17 13.74
C LEU A 57 -4.33 10.05 13.08
N PRO A 58 -4.09 11.35 12.93
CA PRO A 58 -4.94 12.21 12.11
C PRO A 58 -4.97 11.74 10.65
N GLU A 59 -6.13 11.77 10.01
CA GLU A 59 -6.26 11.36 8.60
C GLU A 59 -5.40 12.23 7.68
N GLU A 60 -5.25 13.51 8.00
CA GLU A 60 -4.51 14.50 7.21
C GLU A 60 -2.99 14.26 7.17
N VAL A 61 -2.45 13.45 8.08
CA VAL A 61 -1.03 13.08 8.08
C VAL A 61 -0.77 11.72 7.47
N VAL A 62 -1.81 10.99 7.06
CA VAL A 62 -1.68 9.66 6.44
C VAL A 62 -1.92 9.78 4.94
N SER A 63 -0.93 9.39 4.15
CA SER A 63 -1.06 9.30 2.71
C SER A 63 -1.19 7.85 2.27
N ALA A 64 -2.04 7.60 1.28
CA ALA A 64 -2.19 6.27 0.70
C ALA A 64 -2.41 6.36 -0.82
N SER A 65 -1.91 5.36 -1.54
CA SER A 65 -2.04 5.23 -2.99
C SER A 65 -2.36 3.80 -3.36
N VAL A 66 -3.17 3.62 -4.40
CA VAL A 66 -3.55 2.31 -4.94
C VAL A 66 -3.41 2.37 -6.45
N ARG A 67 -2.61 1.47 -7.01
CA ARG A 67 -2.35 1.41 -8.45
C ARG A 67 -2.38 -0.04 -8.94
N PRO A 68 -3.20 -0.39 -9.94
CA PRO A 68 -3.08 -1.70 -10.58
C PRO A 68 -1.75 -1.81 -11.33
N ASP A 69 -1.06 -2.93 -11.15
CA ASP A 69 0.03 -3.39 -11.99
C ASP A 69 -0.49 -4.57 -12.83
N LEU A 70 -0.79 -4.27 -14.10
CA LEU A 70 -1.40 -5.24 -15.00
C LEU A 70 -0.40 -6.29 -15.51
N GLU A 71 0.90 -5.97 -15.50
CA GLU A 71 1.94 -6.90 -15.94
C GLU A 71 2.16 -7.99 -14.89
N LEU A 72 2.21 -7.60 -13.62
CA LEU A 72 2.36 -8.52 -12.48
C LEU A 72 1.02 -9.12 -12.01
N GLY A 73 -0.10 -8.58 -12.50
CA GLY A 73 -1.45 -8.96 -12.10
C GLY A 73 -1.65 -8.78 -10.59
N VAL A 74 -1.23 -7.63 -10.06
CA VAL A 74 -1.39 -7.24 -8.65
C VAL A 74 -1.88 -5.79 -8.57
N THR A 75 -2.34 -5.40 -7.40
CA THR A 75 -2.56 -4.02 -7.00
C THR A 75 -1.41 -3.61 -6.08
N VAL A 76 -0.67 -2.58 -6.47
CA VAL A 76 0.34 -1.95 -5.64
C VAL A 76 -0.34 -0.95 -4.72
N VAL A 77 -0.08 -1.08 -3.42
CA VAL A 77 -0.59 -0.19 -2.38
C VAL A 77 0.59 0.49 -1.71
N GLY A 78 0.62 1.82 -1.69
CA GLY A 78 1.64 2.59 -0.98
C GLY A 78 1.01 3.38 0.15
N VAL A 79 1.63 3.40 1.32
CA VAL A 79 1.16 4.10 2.53
C VAL A 79 2.29 4.90 3.12
N GLY A 80 1.99 6.08 3.66
CA GLY A 80 2.99 6.97 4.23
C GLY A 80 2.44 7.84 5.36
N ILE A 81 3.38 8.44 6.10
CA ILE A 81 3.06 9.44 7.12
C ILE A 81 3.75 10.75 6.75
N ASP A 82 2.95 11.75 6.41
CA ASP A 82 3.40 13.08 5.95
C ASP A 82 3.68 14.02 7.13
N ALA A 83 4.20 13.47 8.24
CA ALA A 83 4.52 14.18 9.47
C ALA A 83 5.79 13.59 10.11
N PRO A 84 6.96 14.27 10.01
CA PRO A 84 8.23 13.74 10.50
C PRO A 84 8.26 13.40 11.99
N CYS A 85 7.46 14.10 12.81
CA CYS A 85 7.33 13.82 14.24
C CYS A 85 6.60 12.50 14.55
N MET A 86 5.98 11.88 13.54
CA MET A 86 5.18 10.66 13.66
C MET A 86 5.71 9.51 12.79
N ALA A 87 6.93 9.62 12.23
CA ALA A 87 7.51 8.60 11.34
C ALA A 87 7.53 7.20 11.95
N ASN A 88 7.73 7.08 13.27
CA ASN A 88 7.71 5.80 14.00
C ASN A 88 6.34 5.08 13.96
N ALA A 89 5.25 5.79 13.62
CA ALA A 89 3.93 5.19 13.50
C ALA A 89 3.72 4.48 12.15
N LEU A 90 4.58 4.73 11.16
CA LEU A 90 4.47 4.15 9.83
C LEU A 90 4.58 2.62 9.89
N ASP A 91 5.56 2.09 10.62
CA ASP A 91 5.74 0.63 10.75
C ASP A 91 4.52 -0.06 11.36
N THR A 92 3.89 0.60 12.35
CA THR A 92 2.70 0.04 13.00
C THR A 92 1.49 0.09 12.07
N LEU A 93 1.27 1.22 11.41
CA LEU A 93 0.17 1.39 10.45
C LEU A 93 0.33 0.41 9.27
N ALA A 94 1.53 0.30 8.74
CA ALA A 94 1.83 -0.55 7.61
C ALA A 94 1.68 -2.04 7.97
N ALA A 95 2.05 -2.46 9.18
CA ALA A 95 1.78 -3.81 9.66
C ALA A 95 0.27 -4.12 9.70
N ASP A 96 -0.56 -3.19 10.16
CA ASP A 96 -2.02 -3.37 10.17
C ASP A 96 -2.59 -3.46 8.75
N ILE A 97 -2.12 -2.59 7.84
CA ILE A 97 -2.55 -2.56 6.44
C ILE A 97 -2.14 -3.86 5.73
N GLY A 98 -0.89 -4.30 5.88
CA GLY A 98 -0.42 -5.55 5.31
C GLY A 98 -1.23 -6.75 5.81
N GLY A 99 -1.54 -6.79 7.11
CA GLY A 99 -2.41 -7.80 7.71
C GLY A 99 -3.83 -7.76 7.14
N ALA A 100 -4.43 -6.57 7.01
CA ALA A 100 -5.78 -6.41 6.49
C ALA A 100 -5.88 -6.81 5.00
N LEU A 101 -4.88 -6.45 4.19
CA LEU A 101 -4.78 -6.87 2.79
C LEU A 101 -4.68 -8.40 2.69
N ALA A 102 -3.82 -9.03 3.49
CA ALA A 102 -3.68 -10.49 3.50
C ALA A 102 -4.97 -11.21 3.93
N VAL A 103 -5.68 -10.69 4.93
CA VAL A 103 -6.99 -11.23 5.36
C VAL A 103 -8.02 -11.10 4.25
N ALA A 104 -8.10 -9.95 3.59
CA ALA A 104 -9.02 -9.72 2.49
C ALA A 104 -8.73 -10.66 1.30
N GLU A 105 -7.45 -10.91 0.97
CA GLU A 105 -7.06 -11.87 -0.05
C GLU A 105 -7.46 -13.30 0.31
N LEU A 106 -7.26 -13.67 1.57
CA LEU A 106 -7.66 -14.97 2.07
C LEU A 106 -9.19 -15.13 1.99
N CYS A 107 -9.96 -14.13 2.41
CA CYS A 107 -11.42 -14.12 2.28
C CYS A 107 -11.88 -14.25 0.82
N ALA A 108 -11.25 -13.53 -0.10
CA ALA A 108 -11.54 -13.62 -1.53
C ALA A 108 -11.19 -15.01 -2.11
N SER A 109 -10.13 -15.65 -1.60
CA SER A 109 -9.68 -16.98 -2.03
C SER A 109 -10.55 -18.11 -1.45
N ILE A 110 -11.05 -17.95 -0.23
CA ILE A 110 -11.94 -18.92 0.44
C ILE A 110 -13.36 -18.88 -0.11
N SER A 111 -13.82 -17.75 -0.67
CA SER A 111 -15.14 -17.62 -1.30
C SER A 111 -15.32 -18.40 -2.62
N ILE A 112 -14.40 -19.32 -2.96
CA ILE A 112 -14.44 -20.17 -4.16
C ILE A 112 -14.66 -21.65 -3.78
N ALA A 113 -15.45 -21.94 -2.74
CA ALA A 113 -15.89 -23.31 -2.41
C ALA A 113 -17.41 -23.41 -2.30
#